data_AF-A0A3Q9FE63-F1
#
_entry.id   AF-A0A3Q9FE63-F1
#
_cell.length_a   1.000
_cell.length_b   1.000
_cell.length_c   1.000
_cell.angle_alpha   90.00
_cell.angle_beta   90.00
_cell.angle_gamma   90.00
#
_symmetry.space_group_name_H-M   'P 1'
#
loop_
_entity.id
_entity.type
_entity.pdbx_description
1 polymer ?
#
loop_
_entity_poly.entity_id
_entity_poly.type
_entity_poly.pdbx_seq_one_letter_code
_entity_poly.pdbx_strand_id
1 'polypeptide(L)'
;MGTINEEDSIRDLNLSCLGLAQRLLLTDRAIGMFRLGATPEVAGMLESPSMRPMMTVASSGQLLCVLRLNRCGTVAALARPIR
;
A
#
# COMPACT_ATOMS: atom_id res chain seq x y z
N MET A 1 1.60 10.04 -28.72
CA MET A 1 1.65 10.34 -27.29
C MET A 1 1.01 9.17 -26.58
N GLY A 2 1.79 8.25 -26.03
CA GLY A 2 1.23 7.07 -25.36
C GLY A 2 0.45 7.55 -24.15
N THR A 3 -0.87 7.44 -24.18
CA THR A 3 -1.69 7.61 -22.99
C THR A 3 -1.27 6.48 -22.06
N ILE A 4 -0.49 6.80 -21.03
CA ILE A 4 -0.30 5.86 -19.92
C ILE A 4 -1.73 5.56 -19.46
N ASN A 5 -2.15 4.31 -19.59
CA ASN A 5 -3.46 3.92 -19.12
C ASN A 5 -3.43 4.07 -17.59
N GLU A 6 -4.10 5.11 -17.09
CA GLU A 6 -4.03 5.50 -15.68
C GLU A 6 -4.50 4.35 -14.78
N GLU A 7 -5.44 3.55 -15.26
CA GLU A 7 -5.92 2.33 -14.61
C GLU A 7 -4.83 1.25 -14.47
N ASP A 8 -3.99 1.07 -15.49
CA ASP A 8 -2.87 0.13 -15.44
C ASP A 8 -1.83 0.60 -14.41
N SER A 9 -1.56 1.91 -14.34
CA SER A 9 -0.65 2.48 -13.35
C SER A 9 -1.19 2.36 -11.91
N ILE A 10 -2.49 2.56 -11.72
CA ILE A 10 -3.17 2.35 -10.44
C ILE A 10 -3.06 0.89 -10.02
N ARG A 11 -3.29 -0.05 -10.94
CA ARG A 11 -3.17 -1.49 -10.68
C ARG A 11 -1.76 -1.88 -10.26
N ASP A 12 -0.73 -1.40 -10.96
CA ASP A 12 0.67 -1.72 -10.65
C ASP A 12 1.10 -1.17 -9.28
N LEU A 13 0.63 0.04 -8.92
CA LEU A 13 0.85 0.62 -7.61
C LEU A 13 0.13 -0.17 -6.51
N ASN A 14 -1.12 -0.56 -6.74
CA ASN A 14 -1.90 -1.39 -5.83
C ASN A 14 -1.22 -2.74 -5.55
N LEU A 15 -0.74 -3.43 -6.59
CA LEU A 15 0.00 -4.70 -6.44
C LEU A 15 1.29 -4.51 -5.63
N SER A 16 2.06 -3.46 -5.93
CA SER A 16 3.29 -3.14 -5.21
C SER A 16 3.02 -2.89 -3.72
N CYS A 17 1.94 -2.17 -3.42
CA CYS A 17 1.47 -1.89 -2.07
C CYS A 17 1.07 -3.17 -1.31
N LEU A 18 0.21 -4.00 -1.91
CA LEU A 18 -0.27 -5.25 -1.31
C LEU A 18 0.90 -6.21 -1.05
N GLY A 19 1.84 -6.32 -2.00
CA GLY A 19 3.04 -7.14 -1.83
C GLY A 19 3.95 -6.67 -0.69
N LEU A 20 4.11 -5.35 -0.50
CA LEU A 20 4.82 -4.81 0.66
C LEU A 20 4.09 -5.12 1.97
N ALA A 21 2.77 -4.92 2.00
CA ALA A 21 1.96 -5.19 3.19
C ALA A 21 2.07 -6.66 3.61
N GLN A 22 1.95 -7.59 2.67
CA GLN A 22 2.12 -9.03 2.93
C GLN A 22 3.51 -9.35 3.49
N ARG A 23 4.60 -8.81 2.90
CA ARG A 23 5.96 -9.03 3.40
C ARG A 23 6.15 -8.52 4.84
N LEU A 24 5.62 -7.34 5.17
CA LEU A 24 5.69 -6.78 6.52
C LEU A 24 4.97 -7.67 7.54
N LEU A 25 3.76 -8.13 7.20
CA LEU A 25 2.95 -9.00 8.06
C LEU A 25 3.60 -10.37 8.28
N LEU A 26 4.15 -10.97 7.22
CA LEU A 26 4.87 -12.26 7.30
C LEU A 26 6.20 -12.17 8.07
N THR A 27 6.84 -11.00 8.10
CA THR A 27 8.09 -10.79 8.85
C THR A 27 7.83 -10.63 10.34
N ASP A 28 6.89 -9.76 10.69
CA ASP A 28 6.42 -9.55 12.07
C ASP A 28 5.01 -8.97 12.00
N ARG A 29 4.02 -9.78 12.37
CA ARG A 29 2.61 -9.41 12.25
C ARG A 29 2.26 -8.18 13.08
N ALA A 30 2.77 -8.07 14.30
CA ALA A 30 2.44 -6.96 15.20
C ALA A 30 3.05 -5.64 14.70
N ILE A 31 4.34 -5.66 14.33
CA ILE A 31 5.03 -4.50 13.77
C ILE A 31 4.46 -4.13 12.41
N GLY A 32 4.14 -5.13 11.57
CA GLY A 32 3.51 -4.97 10.27
C GLY A 32 2.16 -4.26 10.38
N MET A 33 1.26 -4.74 11.24
CA MET A 33 -0.03 -4.10 11.52
C MET A 33 0.13 -2.66 12.00
N PHE A 34 1.06 -2.42 12.93
CA PHE A 34 1.33 -1.06 13.45
C PHE A 34 1.79 -0.11 12.33
N ARG A 35 2.74 -0.54 11.48
CA ARG A 35 3.26 0.27 10.36
C ARG A 35 2.19 0.56 9.31
N LEU A 36 1.37 -0.45 9.00
CA LEU A 36 0.30 -0.35 8.02
C LEU A 36 -0.91 0.42 8.56
N GLY A 37 -1.09 0.50 9.89
CA GLY A 37 -2.34 0.98 10.49
C GLY A 37 -3.52 0.04 10.21
N ALA A 38 -3.25 -1.27 10.12
CA ALA A 38 -4.23 -2.30 9.77
C ALA A 38 -4.86 -2.94 11.02
N THR A 39 -6.14 -3.29 10.94
CA THR A 39 -6.82 -4.09 11.97
C THR A 39 -6.46 -5.59 11.84
N PRO A 40 -6.68 -6.42 12.87
CA PRO A 40 -6.41 -7.86 12.80
C PRO A 40 -7.12 -8.57 11.63
N GLU A 41 -8.31 -8.11 11.28
CA GLU A 41 -9.13 -8.67 10.20
C GLU A 41 -8.49 -8.38 8.84
N VAL A 42 -8.08 -7.13 8.60
CA VAL A 42 -7.39 -6.73 7.36
C VAL A 42 -6.05 -7.45 7.24
N ALA A 43 -5.30 -7.57 8.34
CA ALA A 43 -4.05 -8.31 8.35
C ALA A 43 -4.24 -9.78 7.97
N GLY A 44 -5.26 -10.46 8.54
CA GLY A 44 -5.57 -11.85 8.19
C GLY A 44 -5.94 -12.04 6.71
N MET A 45 -6.60 -11.06 6.09
CA MET A 45 -6.87 -11.09 4.65
C MET A 45 -5.60 -10.96 3.80
N LEU A 46 -4.66 -10.10 4.19
CA LEU A 46 -3.41 -9.82 3.47
C LEU A 46 -2.34 -10.91 3.66
N GLU A 47 -2.37 -11.62 4.80
CA GLU A 47 -1.50 -12.77 5.08
C GLU A 47 -1.88 -14.02 4.29
N SER A 48 -3.09 -14.07 3.70
CA SER A 48 -3.53 -15.21 2.92
C SER A 48 -2.62 -15.41 1.69
N PRO A 49 -2.13 -16.64 1.45
CA PRO A 49 -1.31 -16.96 0.27
C PRO A 49 -2.10 -16.94 -1.04
N SER A 50 -3.42 -16.75 -0.97
CA SER A 50 -4.29 -16.65 -2.14
C SER A 50 -4.04 -15.34 -2.88
N MET A 51 -3.39 -15.41 -4.05
CA MET A 51 -3.21 -14.25 -4.94
C MET A 51 -4.51 -13.76 -5.59
N ARG A 52 -5.57 -14.58 -5.65
CA ARG A 52 -6.78 -14.26 -6.41
C ARG A 52 -7.52 -13.03 -5.86
N PRO A 53 -7.77 -12.87 -4.55
CA PRO A 53 -8.37 -11.66 -3.99
C PRO A 53 -7.50 -10.42 -4.21
N MET A 54 -6.17 -10.54 -4.07
CA MET A 54 -5.25 -9.42 -4.27
C MET A 54 -5.29 -8.88 -5.70
N MET A 55 -5.35 -9.76 -6.70
CA MET A 55 -5.46 -9.34 -8.10
C MET A 55 -6.80 -8.66 -8.39
N THR A 56 -7.92 -9.18 -7.87
CA THR A 56 -9.24 -8.57 -8.02
C THR A 56 -9.32 -7.19 -7.37
N VAL A 57 -8.74 -7.03 -6.18
CA VAL A 57 -8.73 -5.75 -5.46
C VAL A 57 -7.78 -4.76 -6.13
N ALA A 58 -6.62 -5.22 -6.62
CA ALA A 58 -5.68 -4.39 -7.35
C ALA A 58 -6.19 -3.93 -8.71
N SER A 59 -7.02 -4.72 -9.39
CA SER A 59 -7.67 -4.34 -10.65
C SER A 59 -8.77 -3.30 -10.49
N SER A 60 -9.09 -2.86 -9.28
CA SER A 60 -9.96 -1.70 -9.10
C SER A 60 -9.27 -0.45 -9.65
N GLY A 61 -10.01 0.39 -10.38
CA GLY A 61 -9.53 1.72 -10.82
C GLY A 61 -9.40 2.72 -9.68
N GLN A 62 -9.27 2.25 -8.43
CA GLN A 62 -9.17 3.05 -7.22
C GLN A 62 -7.86 2.74 -6.51
N LEU A 63 -7.23 3.77 -5.96
CA LEU A 63 -6.02 3.61 -5.15
C LEU A 63 -6.36 3.00 -3.80
N LEU A 64 -5.74 1.86 -3.49
CA LEU A 64 -5.93 1.16 -2.21
C LEU A 64 -5.08 1.78 -1.09
N CYS A 65 -3.88 2.24 -1.44
CA CYS A 65 -2.97 2.92 -0.54
C CYS A 65 -3.22 4.43 -0.60
N VAL A 66 -3.70 4.98 0.52
CA VAL A 66 -3.83 6.44 0.66
C VAL A 66 -2.51 7.05 1.11
N LEU A 67 -2.11 8.14 0.47
CA LEU A 67 -0.97 8.93 0.90
C LEU A 67 -1.26 9.53 2.30
N ARG A 68 -0.59 9.02 3.33
CA ARG A 68 -0.76 9.50 4.72
C ARG A 68 -0.22 10.92 4.95
N LEU A 69 0.44 11.52 3.96
CA LEU A 69 0.97 12.88 3.99
C LEU A 69 -0.16 13.92 3.77
N ASN A 70 -1.09 13.99 4.72
CA ASN A 70 -2.28 14.86 4.61
C ASN A 70 -2.08 16.28 5.18
N ARG A 71 -0.86 16.64 5.61
CA ARG A 71 -0.56 17.97 6.18
C ARG A 71 0.58 18.63 5.44
N CYS A 72 0.37 19.87 5.00
CA CYS A 72 1.34 20.68 4.25
C CYS A 72 2.71 20.79 4.97
N GLY A 73 2.72 20.86 6.30
CA GLY A 73 3.95 20.93 7.10
C GLY A 73 4.75 19.61 7.16
N THR A 74 4.13 18.45 6.93
CA THR A 74 4.80 17.15 7.08
C THR A 74 5.76 16.86 5.93
N VAL A 75 5.36 17.17 4.69
CA VAL A 75 6.23 16.97 3.51
C VAL A 75 7.45 17.87 3.60
N ALA A 76 7.24 19.16 3.91
CA ALA A 76 8.33 20.12 4.05
C ALA A 76 9.28 19.75 5.22
N ALA A 77 8.77 19.19 6.30
CA ALA A 77 9.59 18.72 7.41
C ALA A 77 10.46 17.50 7.05
N LEU A 78 9.92 16.54 6.29
CA LEU A 78 10.64 15.35 5.85
C LEU A 78 11.64 15.63 4.71
N ALA A 79 11.38 16.63 3.89
CA ALA A 79 12.25 17.01 2.77
C ALA A 79 13.47 17.86 3.18
N ARG A 80 13.56 18.28 4.44
CA ARG A 80 14.73 19.02 4.93
C ARG A 80 15.94 18.08 4.98
N PRO A 81 17.07 18.44 4.35
CA PRO A 81 18.29 17.65 4.46
C PRO A 81 18.69 17.55 5.93
N ILE A 82 18.95 16.33 6.38
CA ILE A 82 19.53 16.07 7.69
C ILE A 82 20.93 16.70 7.67
N ARG A 83 21.17 17.71 8.51
CA ARG A 83 22.48 18.34 8.67
C ARG A 83 23.44 17.42 9.40
#